data_AF-A0A1J5F1N5-F1
#
_entry.id   AF-A0A1J5F1N5-F1
#
_cell.length_a   1.000
_cell.length_b   1.000
_cell.length_c   1.000
_cell.angle_alpha   90.00
_cell.angle_beta   90.00
_cell.angle_gamma   90.00
#
_symmetry.space_group_name_H-M   'P 1'
#
loop_
_entity.id
_entity.type
_entity.pdbx_description
1 polymer ?
#
loop_
_entity_poly.entity_id
_entity_poly.type
_entity_poly.pdbx_seq_one_letter_code
_entity_poly.pdbx_strand_id
1 'polypeptide(L)'
;MYTLIKGKVIEGKKLGRTLGFRTANVEITDNIIAEGTYKINGLIHGEIYRGVGVYLKNSLVFEAHFFDFNTDIYDEEIEVMVLYKIRDNKKFEGLEALKTQIQEDVEMVQKTEDYVLTFGTFDILHPGHEYYLKNAKMHGDKIVTILATDANVLRFKGRLPRHNQETRLQNIQSSFKFLDSVLIGEGNNPFGWLEIYKPKVICLGYDQLGFSDKLDAYIEKENLDTKVLRIQPFREDIYKSSKL
;
A
#
# COMPACT_ATOMS: atom_id res chain seq x y z
N MET A 1 8.77 7.54 -1.72
CA MET A 1 9.76 6.44 -1.87
C MET A 1 9.14 5.25 -1.20
N TYR A 2 8.81 4.20 -1.95
CA TYR A 2 8.14 3.01 -1.43
C TYR A 2 9.15 1.91 -1.15
N THR A 3 9.26 1.48 0.11
CA THR A 3 10.22 0.46 0.55
C THR A 3 9.55 -0.49 1.52
N LEU A 4 9.65 -1.80 1.25
CA LEU A 4 9.17 -2.84 2.15
C LEU A 4 10.26 -3.24 3.12
N ILE A 5 9.98 -3.11 4.41
CA ILE A 5 10.78 -3.66 5.50
C ILE A 5 10.07 -4.92 5.99
N LYS A 6 10.80 -6.02 6.12
CA LYS A 6 10.34 -7.22 6.81
C LYS A 6 11.30 -7.50 7.94
N GLY A 7 10.77 -7.75 9.13
CA GLY A 7 11.61 -7.95 10.29
C GLY A 7 10.86 -8.40 11.51
N LYS A 8 11.62 -8.98 12.44
CA LYS A 8 11.14 -9.41 13.74
C LYS A 8 10.99 -8.22 14.66
N VAL A 9 9.91 -8.16 15.43
CA VAL A 9 9.72 -7.15 16.48
C VAL A 9 10.51 -7.55 17.72
N ILE A 10 11.42 -6.68 18.13
CA ILE A 10 12.29 -6.89 19.28
C ILE A 10 12.01 -5.91 20.42
N GLU A 11 12.53 -6.21 21.61
CA GLU A 11 12.50 -5.25 22.70
C GLU A 11 13.46 -4.09 22.42
N GLY A 12 12.95 -2.86 22.54
CA GLY A 12 13.75 -1.64 22.47
C GLY A 12 13.76 -0.88 23.79
N LYS A 13 14.17 0.39 23.74
CA LYS A 13 14.30 1.25 24.93
C LYS A 13 12.97 1.66 25.56
N LYS A 14 11.84 1.34 24.93
CA LYS A 14 10.46 1.63 25.38
C LYS A 14 10.20 3.12 25.71
N LEU A 15 11.01 4.05 25.17
CA LEU A 15 10.89 5.49 25.42
C LEU A 15 9.55 6.05 24.91
N GLY A 16 9.13 5.69 23.70
CA GLY A 16 7.84 6.10 23.15
C GLY A 16 6.67 5.78 24.08
N ARG A 17 6.68 4.60 24.72
CA ARG A 17 5.63 4.17 25.66
C ARG A 17 5.52 5.12 26.85
N THR A 18 6.63 5.66 27.36
CA THR A 18 6.62 6.64 28.45
C THR A 18 6.01 7.98 28.03
N LEU A 19 6.04 8.29 26.72
CA LEU A 19 5.47 9.49 26.13
C LEU A 19 4.02 9.30 25.66
N GLY A 20 3.46 8.09 25.77
CA GLY A 20 2.12 7.75 25.31
C GLY A 20 2.04 7.09 23.92
N PHE A 21 3.18 6.87 23.26
CA PHE A 21 3.26 6.31 21.90
C PHE A 21 3.86 4.90 21.92
N ARG A 22 3.03 3.86 21.82
CA ARG A 22 3.51 2.48 21.75
C ARG A 22 4.29 2.26 20.44
N THR A 23 5.56 1.87 20.52
CA THR A 23 6.39 1.59 19.34
C THR A 23 6.74 0.11 19.23
N ALA A 24 6.72 -0.41 18.01
CA ALA A 24 7.33 -1.67 17.62
C ALA A 24 8.74 -1.39 17.09
N ASN A 25 9.74 -2.09 17.60
CA ASN A 25 11.11 -2.00 17.12
C ASN A 25 11.34 -3.14 16.15
N VAL A 26 11.34 -2.86 14.85
CA VAL A 26 11.47 -3.86 13.80
C VAL A 26 12.95 -4.01 13.45
N GLU A 27 13.51 -5.20 13.64
CA GLU A 27 14.88 -5.51 13.26
C GLU A 27 15.05 -5.45 11.73
N ILE A 28 16.12 -4.82 11.27
CA ILE A 28 16.46 -4.71 9.84
C ILE A 28 17.92 -5.09 9.62
N THR A 29 18.21 -5.71 8.48
CA THR A 29 19.56 -6.22 8.18
C THR A 29 20.47 -5.20 7.51
N ASP A 30 19.91 -4.17 6.86
CA ASP A 30 20.65 -3.22 6.03
C ASP A 30 20.16 -1.78 6.21
N ASN A 31 20.97 -0.80 5.77
CA ASN A 31 20.53 0.60 5.63
C ASN A 31 19.62 0.74 4.40
N ILE A 32 18.39 0.25 4.50
CA ILE A 32 17.44 0.14 3.35
C ILE A 32 16.86 1.51 2.94
N ILE A 33 16.90 2.49 3.84
CA ILE A 33 16.35 3.84 3.64
C ILE A 33 17.25 4.91 4.26
N ALA A 34 17.09 6.16 3.81
CA ALA A 34 17.72 7.31 4.47
C ALA A 34 17.20 7.45 5.91
N GLU A 35 17.93 8.15 6.78
CA GLU A 35 17.42 8.47 8.11
C GLU A 35 16.27 9.49 8.03
N GLY A 36 15.30 9.40 8.94
CA GLY A 36 14.16 10.31 8.94
C GLY A 36 12.93 9.76 9.65
N THR A 37 11.86 10.55 9.57
CA THR A 37 10.51 10.16 10.00
C THR A 37 9.62 10.00 8.78
N TYR A 38 8.80 8.95 8.76
CA TYR A 38 8.09 8.44 7.59
C TYR A 38 6.63 8.18 7.90
N LYS A 39 5.77 8.35 6.88
CA LYS A 39 4.46 7.70 6.87
C LYS A 39 4.63 6.23 6.48
N ILE A 40 3.97 5.34 7.23
CA ILE A 40 4.09 3.90 7.04
C ILE A 40 2.72 3.22 7.08
N ASN A 41 2.66 2.02 6.50
CA ASN A 41 1.60 1.04 6.70
C ASN A 41 2.23 -0.29 7.13
N GLY A 42 1.74 -0.89 8.21
CA GLY A 42 2.16 -2.21 8.69
C GLY A 42 1.12 -3.27 8.38
N LEU A 43 1.54 -4.42 7.85
CA LEU A 43 0.70 -5.61 7.75
C LEU A 43 0.99 -6.51 8.97
N ILE A 44 0.01 -6.61 9.86
CA ILE A 44 0.12 -7.32 11.14
C ILE A 44 -1.13 -8.19 11.28
N HIS A 45 -0.95 -9.50 11.49
CA HIS A 45 -2.04 -10.48 11.60
C HIS A 45 -3.05 -10.45 10.43
N GLY A 46 -2.60 -10.07 9.24
CA GLY A 46 -3.43 -9.98 8.04
C GLY A 46 -4.19 -8.66 7.86
N GLU A 47 -4.09 -7.75 8.84
CA GLU A 47 -4.70 -6.42 8.83
C GLU A 47 -3.65 -5.34 8.59
N ILE A 48 -4.08 -4.22 7.98
CA ILE A 48 -3.19 -3.11 7.65
C ILE A 48 -3.43 -1.96 8.63
N TYR A 49 -2.36 -1.55 9.31
CA TYR A 49 -2.35 -0.45 10.26
C TYR A 49 -1.51 0.71 9.73
N ARG A 50 -2.12 1.90 9.71
CA ARG A 50 -1.42 3.15 9.39
C ARG A 50 -0.50 3.53 10.54
N GLY A 51 0.57 4.28 10.25
CA GLY A 51 1.47 4.71 11.32
C GLY A 51 2.51 5.74 10.92
N VAL A 52 3.35 6.07 11.89
CA VAL A 52 4.57 6.85 11.73
C VAL A 52 5.76 5.96 12.07
N GLY A 53 6.78 5.98 11.23
CA GLY A 53 8.01 5.24 11.44
C GLY A 53 9.23 6.14 11.52
N VAL A 54 10.21 5.80 12.35
CA VAL A 54 11.47 6.53 12.49
C VAL A 54 12.63 5.60 12.21
N TYR A 55 13.54 6.07 11.37
CA TYR A 55 14.82 5.42 11.13
C TYR A 55 15.98 6.35 11.50
N LEU A 56 16.88 5.83 12.35
CA LEU A 56 18.12 6.50 12.70
C LEU A 56 19.27 5.87 11.91
N LYS A 57 20.16 6.69 11.36
CA LYS A 57 21.28 6.21 10.54
C LYS A 57 22.14 5.19 11.31
N ASN A 58 22.50 4.09 10.65
CA ASN A 58 23.28 2.97 11.20
C ASN A 58 22.58 2.21 12.34
N SER A 59 21.28 2.44 12.56
CA SER A 59 20.46 1.58 13.39
C SER A 59 20.12 0.30 12.63
N LEU A 60 20.15 -0.85 13.31
CA LEU A 60 19.57 -2.11 12.82
C LEU A 60 18.10 -2.26 13.24
N VAL A 61 17.47 -1.14 13.61
CA VAL A 61 16.09 -1.08 14.09
C VAL A 61 15.36 0.07 13.41
N PHE A 62 14.16 -0.24 12.90
CA PHE A 62 13.15 0.70 12.46
C PHE A 62 12.05 0.81 13.54
N GLU A 63 11.83 1.99 14.10
CA GLU A 63 10.83 2.18 15.15
C GLU A 63 9.49 2.60 14.52
N ALA A 64 8.44 1.79 14.70
CA ALA A 64 7.12 2.03 14.12
C ALA A 64 6.07 2.26 15.21
N HIS A 65 5.33 3.37 15.11
CA HIS A 65 4.12 3.62 15.88
C HIS A 65 2.90 3.41 14.98
N PHE A 66 2.12 2.36 15.24
CA PHE A 66 0.88 2.07 14.53
C PHE A 66 -0.32 2.69 15.25
N PHE A 67 -1.24 3.28 14.49
CA PHE A 67 -2.46 3.87 15.00
C PHE A 67 -3.48 2.79 15.35
N ASP A 68 -4.28 3.04 16.37
CA ASP A 68 -5.38 2.17 16.81
C ASP A 68 -4.95 0.71 17.05
N PHE A 69 -3.67 0.51 17.38
CA PHE A 69 -3.06 -0.80 17.59
C PHE A 69 -2.50 -0.91 19.01
N ASN A 70 -3.03 -1.87 19.79
CA ASN A 70 -2.71 -2.01 21.21
C ASN A 70 -2.28 -3.43 21.60
N THR A 71 -1.96 -4.27 20.62
CA THR A 71 -1.56 -5.67 20.82
C THR A 71 -0.03 -5.77 20.98
N ASP A 72 0.42 -6.63 21.88
CA ASP A 72 1.84 -6.97 21.99
C ASP A 72 2.20 -7.98 20.89
N ILE A 73 3.23 -7.66 20.11
CA ILE A 73 3.68 -8.46 18.94
C ILE A 73 5.18 -8.76 19.04
N TYR A 74 5.72 -8.82 20.25
CA TYR A 74 7.12 -9.17 20.45
C TYR A 74 7.42 -10.55 19.89
N ASP A 75 8.60 -10.69 19.32
CA ASP A 75 9.08 -11.87 18.64
C ASP A 75 8.36 -12.29 17.36
N GLU A 76 7.38 -11.51 16.91
CA GLU A 76 6.67 -11.76 15.66
C GLU A 76 7.35 -11.08 14.45
N GLU A 77 7.26 -11.70 13.28
CA GLU A 77 7.64 -11.07 12.02
C GLU A 77 6.49 -10.22 11.47
N ILE A 78 6.79 -8.98 11.12
CA ILE A 78 5.82 -8.07 10.48
C ILE A 78 6.39 -7.49 9.20
N GLU A 79 5.49 -7.00 8.35
CA GLU A 79 5.86 -6.24 7.15
C GLU A 79 5.48 -4.77 7.33
N VAL A 80 6.40 -3.87 7.04
CA VAL A 80 6.20 -2.42 7.10
C VAL A 80 6.50 -1.81 5.74
N MET A 81 5.48 -1.27 5.09
CA MET A 81 5.62 -0.48 3.89
C MET A 81 5.90 0.98 4.29
N VAL A 82 7.09 1.46 3.98
CA VAL A 82 7.49 2.86 4.10
C VAL A 82 7.02 3.61 2.85
N LEU A 83 6.16 4.62 3.00
CA LEU A 83 5.52 5.31 1.86
C LEU A 83 6.31 6.53 1.38
N TYR A 84 6.55 7.47 2.29
CA TYR A 84 7.35 8.67 2.04
C TYR A 84 7.81 9.29 3.36
N LYS A 85 8.90 10.05 3.24
CA LYS A 85 9.48 10.80 4.36
C LYS A 85 8.61 12.03 4.64
N ILE A 86 8.23 12.23 5.90
CA ILE A 86 7.48 13.41 6.34
C ILE A 86 8.41 14.49 6.90
N ARG A 87 9.58 14.11 7.45
CA ARG A 87 10.63 15.04 7.86
C ARG A 87 11.98 14.37 8.09
N ASP A 88 13.03 15.19 8.14
CA ASP A 88 14.34 14.80 8.66
C ASP A 88 14.29 14.54 10.18
N ASN A 89 15.28 13.79 10.66
CA ASN A 89 15.51 13.63 12.08
C ASN A 89 15.91 14.97 12.70
N LYS A 90 15.34 15.26 13.87
CA LYS A 90 15.56 16.51 14.60
C LYS A 90 15.98 16.17 16.04
N LYS A 91 16.88 16.97 16.60
CA LYS A 91 17.19 16.94 18.03
C LYS A 91 16.19 17.83 18.77
N PHE A 92 15.73 17.37 19.94
CA PHE A 92 14.74 18.08 20.74
C PHE A 92 15.34 18.50 22.08
N GLU A 93 14.97 19.69 22.53
CA GLU A 93 15.33 20.22 23.85
C GLU A 93 14.37 19.65 24.91
N GLY A 94 14.59 18.38 25.27
CA GLY A 94 13.83 17.68 26.30
C GLY A 94 12.64 16.87 25.81
N LEU A 95 12.00 16.17 26.75
CA LEU A 95 10.95 15.18 26.47
C LEU A 95 9.65 15.81 25.98
N GLU A 96 9.26 16.98 26.50
CA GLU A 96 8.03 17.66 26.08
C GLU A 96 8.11 18.10 24.61
N ALA A 97 9.23 18.70 24.19
CA ALA A 97 9.42 19.09 22.79
C ALA A 97 9.39 17.89 21.83
N LEU A 98 9.97 16.75 22.24
CA LEU A 98 9.89 15.49 21.49
C LEU A 98 8.45 14.99 21.41
N LYS A 99 7.73 14.97 22.54
CA LYS A 99 6.34 14.51 22.62
C LYS A 99 5.42 15.34 21.72
N THR A 100 5.55 16.67 21.77
CA THR A 100 4.81 17.58 20.90
C THR A 100 5.06 17.28 19.43
N GLN A 101 6.33 17.08 19.03
CA GLN A 101 6.63 16.76 17.64
C GLN A 101 6.03 15.42 17.19
N ILE A 102 6.10 14.38 18.03
CA ILE A 102 5.49 13.09 17.70
C ILE A 102 3.97 13.24 17.51
N GLN A 103 3.32 14.01 18.40
CA GLN A 103 1.89 14.30 18.28
C GLN A 103 1.56 15.02 16.96
N GLU A 104 2.34 16.02 16.57
CA GLU A 104 2.18 16.72 15.29
C GLU A 104 2.35 15.79 14.08
N ASP A 105 3.35 14.89 14.12
CA ASP A 105 3.60 13.92 13.06
C ASP A 105 2.42 12.93 12.92
N VAL A 106 1.90 12.42 14.05
CA VAL A 106 0.73 11.53 14.09
C VAL A 106 -0.49 12.25 13.52
N GLU A 107 -0.79 13.45 13.97
CA GLU A 107 -1.93 14.23 13.48
C GLU A 107 -1.81 14.57 11.99
N MET A 108 -0.62 14.94 11.53
CA MET A 108 -0.36 15.21 10.12
C MET A 108 -0.70 13.98 9.29
N VAL A 109 -0.20 12.80 9.66
CA VAL A 109 -0.46 11.57 8.92
C VAL A 109 -1.94 11.20 8.97
N GLN A 110 -2.58 11.28 10.14
CA GLN A 110 -4.01 10.96 10.30
C GLN A 110 -4.94 11.84 9.45
N LYS A 111 -4.59 13.12 9.25
CA LYS A 111 -5.37 14.09 8.44
C LYS A 111 -5.23 13.90 6.93
N THR A 112 -4.29 13.07 6.47
CA THR A 112 -4.09 12.78 5.04
C THR A 112 -4.74 11.46 4.65
N GLU A 113 -5.24 11.36 3.41
CA GLU A 113 -5.66 10.10 2.79
C GLU A 113 -4.96 9.95 1.45
N ASP A 114 -4.09 8.93 1.33
CA ASP A 114 -3.44 8.59 0.06
C ASP A 114 -4.22 7.49 -0.66
N TYR A 115 -4.67 7.78 -1.87
CA TYR A 115 -5.31 6.79 -2.72
C TYR A 115 -4.29 5.93 -3.46
N VAL A 116 -4.55 4.63 -3.49
CA VAL A 116 -3.93 3.64 -4.37
C VAL A 116 -4.96 3.18 -5.38
N LEU A 117 -4.63 3.27 -6.67
CA LEU A 117 -5.46 2.73 -7.73
C LEU A 117 -4.93 1.37 -8.19
N THR A 118 -5.83 0.44 -8.46
CA THR A 118 -5.54 -0.84 -9.09
C THR A 118 -6.46 -1.06 -10.28
N PHE A 119 -6.01 -1.84 -11.25
CA PHE A 119 -6.76 -2.13 -12.48
C PHE A 119 -6.79 -3.62 -12.75
N GLY A 120 -7.93 -4.16 -13.18
CA GLY A 120 -7.97 -5.57 -13.55
C GLY A 120 -9.29 -6.04 -14.13
N THR A 121 -9.27 -7.24 -14.71
CA THR A 121 -10.51 -7.89 -15.16
C THR A 121 -11.25 -8.55 -13.99
N PHE A 122 -10.52 -9.25 -13.10
CA PHE A 122 -11.09 -10.00 -11.96
C PHE A 122 -12.28 -10.89 -12.34
N ASP A 123 -12.10 -11.71 -13.38
CA ASP A 123 -13.16 -12.56 -13.94
C ASP A 123 -13.52 -13.73 -13.01
N ILE A 124 -12.54 -14.59 -12.72
CA ILE A 124 -12.63 -15.62 -11.70
C ILE A 124 -11.66 -15.26 -10.59
N LEU A 125 -12.19 -15.09 -9.38
CA LEU A 125 -11.39 -14.76 -8.21
C LEU A 125 -10.60 -15.96 -7.72
N HIS A 126 -9.40 -15.71 -7.22
CA HIS A 126 -8.47 -16.72 -6.71
C HIS A 126 -7.52 -16.06 -5.71
N PRO A 127 -6.78 -16.82 -4.87
CA PRO A 127 -5.92 -16.26 -3.82
C PRO A 127 -4.89 -15.24 -4.30
N GLY A 128 -4.37 -15.39 -5.52
CA GLY A 128 -3.49 -14.39 -6.13
C GLY A 128 -4.08 -12.98 -6.24
N HIS A 129 -5.40 -12.84 -6.45
CA HIS A 129 -6.05 -11.53 -6.47
C HIS A 129 -6.08 -10.90 -5.08
N GLU A 130 -6.37 -11.68 -4.04
CA GLU A 130 -6.35 -11.20 -2.66
C GLU A 130 -4.94 -10.72 -2.29
N TYR A 131 -3.92 -11.53 -2.60
CA TYR A 131 -2.52 -11.14 -2.37
C TYR A 131 -2.17 -9.84 -3.10
N TYR A 132 -2.48 -9.75 -4.40
CA TYR A 132 -2.24 -8.54 -5.19
C TYR A 132 -2.89 -7.31 -4.56
N LEU A 133 -4.17 -7.40 -4.20
CA LEU A 133 -4.94 -6.28 -3.67
C LEU A 133 -4.52 -5.89 -2.24
N LYS A 134 -4.16 -6.85 -1.37
CA LYS A 134 -3.62 -6.55 -0.03
C LYS A 134 -2.26 -5.86 -0.14
N ASN A 135 -1.36 -6.37 -1.00
CA ASN A 135 -0.07 -5.73 -1.24
C ASN A 135 -0.24 -4.34 -1.84
N ALA A 136 -1.17 -4.16 -2.78
CA ALA A 136 -1.48 -2.83 -3.32
C ALA A 136 -1.98 -1.89 -2.21
N LYS A 137 -2.89 -2.34 -1.34
CA LYS A 137 -3.43 -1.54 -0.23
C LYS A 137 -2.34 -1.05 0.73
N MET A 138 -1.25 -1.80 0.92
CA MET A 138 -0.12 -1.33 1.75
C MET A 138 0.54 -0.04 1.24
N HIS A 139 0.32 0.37 -0.02
CA HIS A 139 0.95 1.54 -0.62
C HIS A 139 0.17 2.87 -0.42
N GLY A 140 -0.91 2.86 0.36
CA GLY A 140 -1.66 4.06 0.71
C GLY A 140 -2.74 3.78 1.75
N ASP A 141 -3.63 4.74 1.98
CA ASP A 141 -4.67 4.63 2.99
C ASP A 141 -5.97 4.05 2.43
N LYS A 142 -6.26 4.37 1.16
CA LYS A 142 -7.50 4.02 0.47
C LYS A 142 -7.20 3.30 -0.83
N ILE A 143 -7.75 2.10 -1.01
CA ILE A 143 -7.60 1.35 -2.28
C ILE A 143 -8.87 1.46 -3.13
N VAL A 144 -8.69 1.88 -4.37
CA VAL A 144 -9.73 1.95 -5.40
C VAL A 144 -9.39 0.95 -6.50
N THR A 145 -10.29 0.00 -6.76
CA THR A 145 -10.10 -1.02 -7.79
C THR A 145 -10.98 -0.73 -9.01
N ILE A 146 -10.37 -0.52 -10.17
CA ILE A 146 -11.07 -0.25 -11.42
C ILE A 146 -11.15 -1.53 -12.25
N LEU A 147 -12.37 -2.01 -12.49
CA LEU A 147 -12.66 -3.17 -13.30
C LEU A 147 -12.68 -2.80 -14.78
N ALA A 148 -12.04 -3.61 -15.61
CA ALA A 148 -12.19 -3.49 -17.06
C ALA A 148 -13.67 -3.74 -17.47
N THR A 149 -14.19 -2.96 -18.41
CA THR A 149 -15.50 -3.21 -19.03
C THR A 149 -15.44 -4.44 -19.93
N ASP A 150 -16.57 -5.07 -20.20
CA ASP A 150 -16.62 -6.25 -21.09
C ASP A 150 -16.13 -5.90 -22.50
N ALA A 151 -16.46 -4.69 -22.98
CA ALA A 151 -15.97 -4.16 -24.25
C ALA A 151 -14.43 -4.00 -24.28
N ASN A 152 -13.83 -3.50 -23.19
CA ASN A 152 -12.37 -3.38 -23.10
C ASN A 152 -11.70 -4.75 -22.96
N VAL A 153 -12.30 -5.69 -22.23
CA VAL A 153 -11.79 -7.07 -22.16
C VAL A 153 -11.80 -7.71 -23.55
N LEU A 154 -12.90 -7.60 -24.30
CA LEU A 154 -12.98 -8.09 -25.68
C LEU A 154 -11.95 -7.42 -26.59
N ARG A 155 -11.83 -6.09 -26.52
CA ARG A 155 -10.91 -5.30 -27.35
C ARG A 155 -9.45 -5.67 -27.13
N PHE A 156 -9.03 -5.89 -25.87
CA PHE A 156 -7.63 -6.11 -25.52
C PHE A 156 -7.24 -7.58 -25.39
N LYS A 157 -8.16 -8.47 -25.01
CA LYS A 157 -7.90 -9.91 -24.83
C LYS A 157 -8.47 -10.77 -25.95
N GLY A 158 -9.22 -10.19 -26.89
CA GLY A 158 -9.83 -10.91 -28.03
C GLY A 158 -10.97 -11.85 -27.66
N ARG A 159 -11.42 -11.83 -26.40
CA ARG A 159 -12.51 -12.68 -25.90
C ARG A 159 -13.30 -11.96 -24.80
N LEU A 160 -14.58 -12.32 -24.66
CA LEU A 160 -15.38 -11.89 -23.52
C LEU A 160 -14.93 -12.60 -22.24
N PRO A 161 -15.09 -11.96 -21.06
CA PRO A 161 -14.93 -12.63 -19.78
C PRO A 161 -16.03 -13.67 -19.57
N ARG A 162 -15.82 -14.63 -18.65
CA ARG A 162 -16.82 -15.62 -18.26
C ARG A 162 -17.99 -14.96 -17.51
N HIS A 163 -17.70 -13.94 -16.71
CA HIS A 163 -18.70 -13.13 -16.02
C HIS A 163 -18.76 -11.72 -16.59
N ASN A 164 -19.96 -11.19 -16.78
CA ASN A 164 -20.13 -9.79 -17.17
C ASN A 164 -19.61 -8.83 -16.08
N GLN A 165 -19.39 -7.57 -16.46
CA GLN A 165 -18.78 -6.57 -15.58
C GLN A 165 -19.56 -6.32 -14.27
N GLU A 166 -20.89 -6.39 -14.28
CA GLU A 166 -21.72 -6.23 -13.09
C GLU A 166 -21.55 -7.42 -12.12
N THR A 167 -21.50 -8.65 -12.66
CA THR A 167 -21.24 -9.86 -11.87
C THR A 167 -19.84 -9.83 -11.28
N ARG A 168 -18.83 -9.40 -12.05
CA ARG A 168 -17.45 -9.24 -11.56
C ARG A 168 -17.36 -8.22 -10.44
N LEU A 169 -18.08 -7.10 -10.55
CA LEU A 169 -18.20 -6.08 -9.50
C LEU A 169 -18.78 -6.67 -8.21
N GLN A 170 -19.88 -7.41 -8.31
CA GLN A 170 -20.49 -8.06 -7.14
C GLN A 170 -19.55 -9.10 -6.50
N ASN A 171 -18.89 -9.92 -7.32
CA ASN A 171 -17.96 -10.96 -6.85
C ASN A 171 -16.79 -10.36 -6.07
N ILE A 172 -16.15 -9.31 -6.59
CA ILE A 172 -14.99 -8.69 -5.92
C ILE A 172 -15.41 -7.94 -4.65
N GLN A 173 -16.52 -7.21 -4.66
CA GLN A 173 -17.04 -6.50 -3.47
C GLN A 173 -17.52 -7.46 -2.37
N SER A 174 -18.05 -8.63 -2.75
CA SER A 174 -18.44 -9.66 -1.79
C SER A 174 -17.24 -10.40 -1.21
N SER A 175 -16.21 -10.65 -2.01
CA SER A 175 -15.03 -11.44 -1.62
C SER A 175 -13.99 -10.64 -0.84
N PHE A 176 -13.76 -9.37 -1.18
CA PHE A 176 -12.65 -8.58 -0.62
C PHE A 176 -13.17 -7.35 0.15
N LYS A 177 -13.55 -7.56 1.40
CA LYS A 177 -14.13 -6.52 2.28
C LYS A 177 -13.17 -5.40 2.67
N PHE A 178 -11.88 -5.60 2.50
CA PHE A 178 -10.86 -4.60 2.79
C PHE A 178 -10.71 -3.52 1.69
N LEU A 179 -11.40 -3.67 0.56
CA LEU A 179 -11.40 -2.68 -0.52
C LEU A 179 -12.28 -1.48 -0.15
N ASP A 180 -11.75 -0.27 -0.29
CA ASP A 180 -12.50 0.96 0.03
C ASP A 180 -13.49 1.31 -1.09
N SER A 181 -13.12 1.07 -2.35
CA SER A 181 -14.02 1.26 -3.49
C SER A 181 -13.69 0.32 -4.64
N VAL A 182 -14.73 -0.12 -5.36
CA VAL A 182 -14.60 -0.86 -6.61
C VAL A 182 -15.53 -0.23 -7.64
N LEU A 183 -14.98 0.08 -8.81
CA LEU A 183 -15.67 0.79 -9.88
C LEU A 183 -15.51 0.03 -11.20
N ILE A 184 -16.46 0.21 -12.11
CA ILE A 184 -16.32 -0.24 -13.49
C ILE A 184 -15.67 0.92 -14.28
N GLY A 185 -14.65 0.60 -15.08
CA GLY A 185 -13.94 1.58 -15.91
C GLY A 185 -14.87 2.25 -16.93
N GLU A 186 -14.50 3.45 -17.37
CA GLU A 186 -15.29 4.20 -18.33
C GLU A 186 -14.80 3.97 -19.76
N GLY A 187 -15.72 3.64 -20.67
CA GLY A 187 -15.44 3.07 -21.99
C GLY A 187 -14.29 3.76 -22.76
N ASN A 188 -14.40 5.06 -23.01
CA ASN A 188 -13.46 5.80 -23.85
C ASN A 188 -12.30 6.48 -23.10
N ASN A 189 -12.40 6.64 -21.78
CA ASN A 189 -11.32 7.17 -20.94
C ASN A 189 -11.05 6.23 -19.76
N PRO A 190 -10.24 5.17 -19.94
CA PRO A 190 -9.93 4.24 -18.86
C PRO A 190 -9.14 4.88 -17.71
N PHE A 191 -8.63 6.10 -17.89
CA PHE A 191 -7.76 6.80 -16.94
C PHE A 191 -8.41 8.03 -16.30
N GLY A 192 -9.68 8.36 -16.60
CA GLY A 192 -10.37 9.53 -16.02
C GLY A 192 -10.41 9.50 -14.48
N TRP A 193 -10.37 8.31 -13.89
CA TRP A 193 -10.28 8.11 -12.44
C TRP A 193 -9.01 8.69 -11.81
N LEU A 194 -7.92 8.85 -12.58
CA LEU A 194 -6.67 9.45 -12.08
C LEU A 194 -6.86 10.93 -11.74
N GLU A 195 -7.70 11.66 -12.47
CA GLU A 195 -7.99 13.07 -12.21
C GLU A 195 -8.87 13.27 -10.97
N ILE A 196 -9.78 12.31 -10.74
CA ILE A 196 -10.71 12.30 -9.61
C ILE A 196 -9.96 11.95 -8.32
N TYR A 197 -9.25 10.83 -8.32
CA TYR A 197 -8.62 10.28 -7.11
C TYR A 197 -7.20 10.80 -6.88
N LYS A 198 -6.53 11.33 -7.91
CA LYS A 198 -5.14 11.84 -7.85
C LYS A 198 -4.21 10.91 -7.05
N PRO A 199 -4.17 9.61 -7.38
CA PRO A 199 -3.43 8.65 -6.58
C PRO A 199 -1.93 8.96 -6.59
N LYS A 200 -1.27 8.80 -5.45
CA LYS A 200 0.20 8.81 -5.39
C LYS A 200 0.79 7.55 -6.02
N VAL A 201 0.04 6.44 -5.98
CA VAL A 201 0.47 5.15 -6.54
C VAL A 201 -0.63 4.49 -7.34
N ILE A 202 -0.23 3.93 -8.48
CA ILE A 202 -0.99 2.93 -9.20
C ILE A 202 -0.24 1.60 -9.09
N CYS A 203 -0.92 0.57 -8.59
CA CYS A 203 -0.37 -0.77 -8.51
C CYS A 203 -0.90 -1.60 -9.68
N LEU A 204 -0.02 -2.17 -10.48
CA LEU A 204 -0.33 -3.08 -11.59
C LEU A 204 0.08 -4.51 -11.26
N GLY A 205 -0.62 -5.48 -11.85
CA GLY A 205 -0.20 -6.87 -11.84
C GLY A 205 1.07 -7.08 -12.68
N TYR A 206 1.85 -8.11 -12.34
CA TYR A 206 3.11 -8.45 -13.03
C TYR A 206 2.93 -8.75 -14.53
N ASP A 207 1.76 -9.23 -14.93
CA ASP A 207 1.41 -9.62 -16.30
C ASP A 207 0.83 -8.47 -17.16
N GLN A 208 0.64 -7.28 -16.57
CA GLN A 208 0.01 -6.12 -17.24
C GLN A 208 1.05 -5.23 -17.94
N LEU A 209 1.88 -5.78 -18.82
CA LEU A 209 2.96 -5.02 -19.47
C LEU A 209 2.41 -3.97 -20.45
N GLY A 210 1.58 -4.37 -21.43
CA GLY A 210 1.04 -3.45 -22.46
C GLY A 210 0.01 -2.42 -21.98
N PHE A 211 -0.45 -2.51 -20.73
CA PHE A 211 -1.29 -1.49 -20.11
C PHE A 211 -0.45 -0.32 -19.55
N SER A 212 0.80 -0.60 -19.15
CA SER A 212 1.71 0.39 -18.57
C SER A 212 2.05 1.49 -19.54
N ASP A 213 2.42 1.17 -20.79
CA ASP A 213 2.90 2.19 -21.73
C ASP A 213 1.87 3.30 -22.00
N LYS A 214 0.58 2.93 -22.07
CA LYS A 214 -0.52 3.91 -22.24
C LYS A 214 -0.78 4.70 -20.96
N LEU A 215 -0.64 4.06 -19.81
CA LEU A 215 -0.81 4.68 -18.51
C LEU A 215 0.31 5.70 -18.26
N ASP A 216 1.55 5.30 -18.51
CA ASP A 216 2.74 6.13 -18.35
C ASP A 216 2.64 7.37 -19.26
N ALA A 217 2.27 7.19 -20.54
CA ALA A 217 2.02 8.31 -21.45
C ALA A 217 0.88 9.25 -20.97
N TYR A 218 -0.16 8.72 -20.33
CA TYR A 218 -1.25 9.53 -19.76
C TYR A 218 -0.77 10.33 -18.55
N ILE A 219 -0.04 9.69 -17.63
CA ILE A 219 0.53 10.34 -16.43
C ILE A 219 1.45 11.49 -16.83
N GLU A 220 2.31 11.29 -17.83
CA GLU A 220 3.19 12.32 -18.35
C GLU A 220 2.41 13.46 -19.02
N LYS A 221 1.44 13.14 -19.88
CA LYS A 221 0.62 14.13 -20.60
C LYS A 221 -0.17 15.03 -19.65
N GLU A 222 -0.74 14.46 -18.60
CA GLU A 222 -1.55 15.17 -17.61
C GLU A 222 -0.72 15.72 -16.43
N ASN A 223 0.61 15.56 -16.48
CA ASN A 223 1.56 16.02 -15.46
C ASN A 223 1.19 15.59 -14.03
N LEU A 224 0.82 14.31 -13.87
CA LEU A 224 0.40 13.74 -12.59
C LEU A 224 1.61 13.28 -11.77
N ASP A 225 1.65 13.64 -10.49
CA ASP A 225 2.62 13.12 -9.50
C ASP A 225 2.19 11.73 -9.01
N THR A 226 2.15 10.77 -9.94
CA THR A 226 1.68 9.41 -9.72
C THR A 226 2.78 8.41 -10.08
N LYS A 227 3.10 7.49 -9.17
CA LYS A 227 4.07 6.42 -9.42
C LYS A 227 3.36 5.13 -9.81
N VAL A 228 3.81 4.48 -10.88
CA VAL A 228 3.37 3.12 -11.23
C VAL A 228 4.27 2.08 -10.55
N LEU A 229 3.68 1.15 -9.81
CA LEU A 229 4.36 0.04 -9.13
C LEU A 229 3.82 -1.29 -9.66
N ARG A 230 4.71 -2.27 -9.81
CA ARG A 230 4.31 -3.64 -10.17
C ARG A 230 4.39 -4.53 -8.95
N ILE A 231 3.26 -5.14 -8.61
CA ILE A 231 3.17 -6.10 -7.52
C ILE A 231 3.60 -7.47 -8.04
N GLN A 232 4.58 -8.07 -7.36
CA GLN A 232 5.07 -9.39 -7.71
C GLN A 232 3.99 -10.46 -7.46
N PRO A 233 3.97 -11.56 -8.23
CA PRO A 233 3.01 -12.63 -8.05
C PRO A 233 3.16 -13.35 -6.71
N PHE A 234 2.05 -13.88 -6.20
CA PHE A 234 2.05 -14.80 -5.08
C PHE A 234 2.57 -16.17 -5.52
N ARG A 235 3.78 -16.55 -5.09
CA ARG A 235 4.38 -17.90 -5.28
C ARG A 235 4.18 -18.45 -6.70
N GLU A 236 4.99 -17.99 -7.65
CA GLU A 236 4.94 -18.38 -9.08
C GLU A 236 4.99 -19.89 -9.33
N ASP A 237 5.51 -20.64 -8.37
CA ASP A 237 5.73 -22.07 -8.35
C ASP A 237 4.46 -22.90 -8.08
N ILE A 238 3.37 -22.31 -7.53
CA ILE A 238 2.20 -23.09 -7.06
C ILE A 238 0.88 -22.72 -7.75
N TYR A 239 0.64 -21.45 -8.11
CA TYR A 239 -0.71 -20.98 -8.51
C TYR A 239 -0.76 -20.26 -9.87
N LYS A 240 -0.14 -20.82 -10.93
CA LYS A 240 -0.39 -20.33 -12.29
C LYS A 240 -1.87 -20.48 -12.65
N SER A 241 -2.53 -19.34 -12.86
CA SER A 241 -3.91 -19.21 -13.36
C SER A 241 -4.14 -19.80 -14.75
N SER A 242 -3.10 -20.29 -15.44
CA SER A 242 -3.23 -21.03 -16.69
C SER A 242 -3.62 -22.50 -16.52
N LYS A 243 -3.90 -22.97 -15.30
CA LYS A 243 -4.30 -24.36 -15.00
C LYS A 243 -5.56 -24.53 -14.13
N LEU A 244 -6.36 -23.48 -13.91
CA LEU A 244 -7.69 -23.56 -13.28
C LEU A 244 -8.81 -23.21 -14.27
#